data_AF-A0A014PJX7-F1
#
_entry.id   AF-A0A014PJX7-F1
#
_cell.length_a   1.000
_cell.length_b   1.000
_cell.length_c   1.000
_cell.angle_alpha   90.00
_cell.angle_beta   90.00
_cell.angle_gamma   90.00
#
_symmetry.space_group_name_H-M   'P 1'
#
loop_
_entity.id
_entity.type
_entity.pdbx_description
1 polymer ?
#
loop_
_entity_poly.entity_id
_entity_poly.type
_entity_poly.pdbx_seq_one_letter_code
_entity_poly.pdbx_strand_id
1 'polypeptide(L)'
;MSQGLDFEAVNSEPASPVTPSLLTPAPSTPGPPTPAEARAGRRDEDRLFRHFRGYTWSQRSRNTKSWVWEYGFDIEKDLERRWVCRLCMQRNKPKPGNVIAMGTQHAERHLWEQHKVQDPSGKRSAPVSRKKSMTGYQTITKAFNLDLTAPREQAIANHFIKSFDRNVFQRLVVEWIVESNLSFREPENKRLRTIFEYLNPLVASTDAHVGHDTIRKRAVAEFEKHKGKVIEVLRNARGLVHVSFDGWRSRNKHALYGVACFFRGEDGQARKLILGVPELTVRHFGANIGHEIIEILESYEIPDEKIGYFILDNAPNNDTAMKTIGERFGFCSMERRGRCFGHVINLVVKAILFGKDIDAFEGRLGRGDISATTEHELWRKKGPVGKLHNLVVAIHRSDVLTTLLRSIQQLEFDASE
;
A
#
# COMPACT_ATOMS: atom_id res chain seq x y z
N MET A 1 -49.70 18.72 -37.33
CA MET A 1 -48.47 19.51 -37.25
C MET A 1 -47.41 18.76 -38.04
N SER A 2 -47.25 19.19 -39.29
CA SER A 2 -46.26 18.69 -40.24
C SER A 2 -44.94 19.46 -40.08
N GLN A 3 -43.92 19.00 -40.82
CA GLN A 3 -42.56 19.54 -41.03
C GLN A 3 -41.53 18.92 -40.07
N GLY A 4 -40.39 18.39 -40.53
CA GLY A 4 -39.79 18.30 -41.86
C GLY A 4 -38.35 17.83 -41.63
N LEU A 5 -37.96 16.71 -42.24
CA LEU A 5 -36.58 16.21 -42.25
C LEU A 5 -35.98 16.64 -43.59
N ASP A 6 -35.10 17.64 -43.54
CA ASP A 6 -34.34 18.07 -44.72
C ASP A 6 -33.19 17.10 -44.99
N PHE A 7 -33.30 16.45 -46.14
CA PHE A 7 -32.27 15.76 -46.88
C PHE A 7 -31.89 16.64 -48.09
N GLU A 8 -30.73 16.36 -48.69
CA GLU A 8 -30.09 17.00 -49.87
C GLU A 8 -29.10 18.14 -49.51
N ALA A 9 -27.92 18.25 -50.11
CA ALA A 9 -27.52 17.82 -51.45
C ALA A 9 -26.05 17.34 -51.51
N VAL A 10 -25.85 16.27 -52.28
CA VAL A 10 -24.57 15.82 -52.83
C VAL A 10 -24.32 16.65 -54.09
N ASN A 11 -23.26 17.46 -54.09
CA ASN A 11 -22.76 18.11 -55.30
C ASN A 11 -21.59 17.31 -55.88
N SER A 12 -21.86 16.71 -57.03
CA SER A 12 -20.89 16.12 -57.95
C SER A 12 -20.65 17.13 -59.08
N GLU A 13 -19.40 17.45 -59.41
CA GLU A 13 -19.01 18.04 -60.69
C GLU A 13 -17.47 17.96 -60.89
N PRO A 14 -16.89 18.16 -62.10
CA PRO A 14 -16.42 17.09 -62.96
C PRO A 14 -14.88 17.03 -63.13
N ALA A 15 -14.40 16.03 -63.87
CA ALA A 15 -12.99 15.75 -64.14
C ALA A 15 -12.35 16.59 -65.27
N SER A 16 -11.04 16.82 -65.10
CA SER A 16 -9.96 17.15 -66.07
C SER A 16 -9.65 18.64 -66.33
N PRO A 17 -8.38 19.04 -66.63
CA PRO A 17 -7.25 18.24 -67.12
C PRO A 17 -5.91 18.41 -66.37
N VAL A 18 -5.05 17.41 -66.56
CA VAL A 18 -3.65 17.35 -66.13
C VAL A 18 -2.83 18.47 -66.77
N THR A 19 -2.14 19.27 -65.95
CA THR A 19 -1.03 20.16 -66.37
C THR A 19 0.23 19.75 -65.61
N PRO A 20 1.38 19.53 -66.28
CA PRO A 20 2.59 19.09 -65.61
C PRO A 20 3.23 20.28 -64.88
N SER A 21 3.22 20.24 -63.54
CA SER A 21 3.93 21.23 -62.72
C SER A 21 5.43 20.96 -62.73
N LEU A 22 6.16 22.03 -63.06
CA LEU A 22 7.61 22.14 -63.04
C LEU A 22 8.20 21.71 -61.69
N LEU A 23 9.19 20.81 -61.79
CA LEU A 23 10.02 20.32 -60.69
C LEU A 23 10.66 21.49 -59.93
N THR A 24 10.31 21.64 -58.65
CA THR A 24 11.10 22.41 -57.68
C THR A 24 12.15 21.46 -57.06
N PRO A 25 13.40 21.92 -56.84
CA PRO A 25 14.49 21.03 -56.43
C PRO A 25 14.29 20.51 -55.01
N ALA A 26 14.66 19.25 -54.81
CA ALA A 26 14.71 18.60 -53.50
C ALA A 26 15.61 19.37 -52.51
N PRO A 27 15.29 19.38 -51.21
CA PRO A 27 16.18 19.91 -50.19
C PRO A 27 17.49 19.09 -50.18
N SER A 28 18.61 19.78 -50.20
CA SER A 28 19.95 19.22 -50.30
C SER A 28 20.22 18.25 -49.14
N THR A 29 20.53 17.00 -49.49
CA THR A 29 21.06 16.00 -48.57
C THR A 29 22.36 16.53 -47.93
N PRO A 30 22.54 16.49 -46.59
CA PRO A 30 23.81 16.87 -45.98
C PRO A 30 24.92 15.97 -46.51
N GLY A 31 26.04 16.56 -46.94
CA GLY A 31 27.22 15.82 -47.36
C GLY A 31 27.79 14.94 -46.23
N PRO A 32 28.56 13.89 -46.57
CA PRO A 32 29.18 13.04 -45.57
C PRO A 32 30.09 13.84 -44.64
N PRO A 33 30.13 13.54 -43.33
CA PRO A 33 30.89 14.30 -42.35
C PRO A 33 32.38 14.27 -42.67
N THR A 34 33.03 15.41 -42.47
CA THR A 34 34.49 15.51 -42.61
C THR A 34 35.20 14.57 -41.62
N PRO A 35 36.43 14.12 -41.89
CA PRO A 35 37.19 13.24 -40.99
C PRO A 35 37.36 13.81 -39.56
N ALA A 36 37.33 15.12 -39.40
CA ALA A 36 37.36 15.81 -38.11
C ALA A 36 36.03 15.65 -37.33
N GLU A 37 34.89 15.79 -38.01
CA GLU A 37 33.55 15.58 -37.43
C GLU A 37 33.32 14.12 -37.04
N ALA A 38 33.80 13.17 -37.87
CA ALA A 38 33.75 11.73 -37.57
C ALA A 38 34.64 11.32 -36.38
N ARG A 39 35.71 12.09 -36.08
CA ARG A 39 36.56 11.91 -34.89
C ARG A 39 36.00 12.59 -33.64
N ALA A 40 35.25 13.68 -33.78
CA ALA A 40 34.54 14.33 -32.68
C ALA A 40 33.35 13.49 -32.21
N GLY A 41 32.55 12.97 -33.15
CA GLY A 41 31.42 12.07 -32.86
C GLY A 41 31.84 10.85 -32.04
N ARG A 42 32.86 10.09 -32.49
CA ARG A 42 33.36 8.90 -31.77
C ARG A 42 33.79 9.18 -30.32
N ARG A 43 34.40 10.34 -30.05
CA ARG A 43 34.82 10.71 -28.68
C ARG A 43 33.64 10.98 -27.74
N ASP A 44 32.56 11.55 -28.27
CA ASP A 44 31.33 11.80 -27.50
C ASP A 44 30.57 10.50 -27.22
N GLU A 45 30.58 9.53 -28.15
CA GLU A 45 29.99 8.19 -27.98
C GLU A 45 30.72 7.36 -26.93
N ASP A 46 32.04 7.25 -27.04
CA ASP A 46 32.88 6.53 -26.07
C ASP A 46 32.74 7.09 -24.66
N ARG A 47 32.42 8.38 -24.56
CA ARG A 47 32.20 9.04 -23.28
C ARG A 47 30.80 8.80 -22.74
N LEU A 48 29.79 8.79 -23.61
CA LEU A 48 28.40 8.52 -23.26
C LEU A 48 28.27 7.15 -22.60
N PHE A 49 28.78 6.11 -23.26
CA PHE A 49 28.69 4.74 -22.75
C PHE A 49 29.64 4.45 -21.58
N ARG A 50 30.66 5.30 -21.35
CA ARG A 50 31.42 5.29 -20.07
C ARG A 50 30.60 5.75 -18.88
N HIS A 51 29.73 6.76 -19.05
CA HIS A 51 28.85 7.25 -17.98
C HIS A 51 27.59 6.39 -17.82
N PHE A 52 27.11 5.80 -18.93
CA PHE A 52 25.91 4.98 -18.98
C PHE A 52 26.25 3.57 -19.47
N ARG A 53 26.97 2.80 -18.63
CA ARG A 53 27.37 1.43 -18.98
C ARG A 53 26.15 0.52 -19.15
N GLY A 54 26.14 -0.26 -20.23
CA GLY A 54 25.07 -1.20 -20.56
C GLY A 54 23.84 -0.57 -21.23
N TYR A 55 23.88 0.72 -21.57
CA TYR A 55 22.90 1.35 -22.45
C TYR A 55 23.38 1.24 -23.90
N THR A 56 22.44 1.20 -24.84
CA THR A 56 22.69 1.28 -26.29
C THR A 56 21.91 2.45 -26.89
N TRP A 57 22.15 2.77 -28.15
CA TRP A 57 21.32 3.73 -28.88
C TRP A 57 19.88 3.25 -28.97
N SER A 58 18.91 4.16 -28.79
CA SER A 58 17.51 3.78 -28.93
C SER A 58 17.14 3.45 -30.37
N GLN A 59 16.40 2.35 -30.56
CA GLN A 59 15.80 1.99 -31.86
C GLN A 59 14.89 3.10 -32.42
N ARG A 60 14.40 4.02 -31.58
CA ARG A 60 13.54 5.15 -31.97
C ARG A 60 14.29 6.47 -32.18
N SER A 61 15.61 6.48 -32.05
CA SER A 61 16.46 7.68 -32.18
C SER A 61 16.27 8.44 -33.49
N ARG A 62 15.93 7.74 -34.59
CA ARG A 62 15.69 8.34 -35.92
C ARG A 62 14.26 8.89 -36.10
N ASN A 63 13.38 8.72 -35.13
CA ASN A 63 11.94 9.02 -35.24
C ASN A 63 11.43 10.04 -34.20
N THR A 64 12.35 10.76 -33.55
CA THR A 64 12.01 11.79 -32.56
C THR A 64 11.76 13.16 -33.20
N LYS A 65 10.52 13.66 -33.11
CA LYS A 65 10.10 14.93 -33.76
C LYS A 65 10.26 16.20 -32.92
N SER A 66 10.79 16.12 -31.70
CA SER A 66 10.88 17.27 -30.79
C SER A 66 12.28 17.89 -30.76
N TRP A 67 12.37 19.22 -30.70
CA TRP A 67 13.61 20.00 -30.73
C TRP A 67 14.61 19.63 -29.62
N VAL A 68 14.14 19.11 -28.47
CA VAL A 68 15.04 18.69 -27.38
C VAL A 68 16.01 17.59 -27.80
N TRP A 69 15.65 16.78 -28.79
CA TRP A 69 16.48 15.69 -29.30
C TRP A 69 17.65 16.19 -30.16
N GLU A 70 17.64 17.45 -30.60
CA GLU A 70 18.81 18.08 -31.21
C GLU A 70 19.94 18.28 -30.18
N TYR A 71 19.56 18.42 -28.90
CA TYR A 71 20.47 18.71 -27.79
C TYR A 71 20.71 17.52 -26.85
N GLY A 72 20.22 16.32 -27.20
CA GLY A 72 20.46 15.14 -26.38
C GLY A 72 20.59 13.84 -27.15
N PHE A 73 21.26 12.89 -26.50
CA PHE A 73 21.43 11.53 -26.95
C PHE A 73 20.25 10.68 -26.47
N ASP A 74 19.76 9.82 -27.36
CA ASP A 74 18.66 8.89 -27.09
C ASP A 74 19.21 7.50 -26.83
N ILE A 75 19.23 7.11 -25.56
CA ILE A 75 19.78 5.82 -25.12
C ILE A 75 18.69 4.97 -24.48
N GLU A 76 18.81 3.66 -24.61
CA GLU A 76 17.89 2.71 -23.99
C GLU A 76 18.64 1.54 -23.35
N LYS A 77 18.04 1.00 -22.30
CA LYS A 77 18.43 -0.25 -21.66
C LYS A 77 17.15 -0.95 -21.22
N ASP A 78 16.95 -2.18 -21.70
CA ASP A 78 15.74 -2.97 -21.47
C ASP A 78 14.47 -2.19 -21.87
N LEU A 79 13.62 -1.82 -20.91
CA LEU A 79 12.40 -1.03 -21.12
C LEU A 79 12.59 0.47 -20.79
N GLU A 80 13.79 0.88 -20.38
CA GLU A 80 14.07 2.23 -19.90
C GLU A 80 14.82 3.08 -20.94
N ARG A 81 14.09 4.03 -21.54
CA ARG A 81 14.62 4.99 -22.51
C ARG A 81 14.95 6.32 -21.83
N ARG A 82 16.11 6.90 -22.12
CA ARG A 82 16.60 8.16 -21.53
C ARG A 82 17.06 9.15 -22.59
N TRP A 83 16.80 10.42 -22.30
CA TRP A 83 17.43 11.57 -22.95
C TRP A 83 18.64 11.99 -22.13
N VAL A 84 19.82 12.10 -22.75
CA VAL A 84 21.06 12.56 -22.11
C VAL A 84 21.54 13.85 -22.77
N CYS A 85 21.80 14.89 -21.98
CA CYS A 85 22.17 16.20 -22.51
C CYS A 85 23.56 16.17 -23.19
N ARG A 86 23.61 16.49 -24.49
CA ARG A 86 24.83 16.59 -25.29
C ARG A 86 25.74 17.74 -24.82
N LEU A 87 25.15 18.88 -24.43
CA LEU A 87 25.92 20.02 -23.94
C LEU A 87 26.61 19.76 -22.60
N CYS A 88 26.00 18.96 -21.72
CA CYS A 88 26.65 18.50 -20.49
C CYS A 88 27.85 17.60 -20.80
N MET A 89 27.72 16.74 -21.81
CA MET A 89 28.78 15.84 -22.27
C MET A 89 29.95 16.59 -22.90
N GLN A 90 29.67 17.60 -23.71
CA GLN A 90 30.71 18.47 -24.30
C GLN A 90 31.44 19.31 -23.24
N ARG A 91 30.75 19.77 -22.19
CA ARG A 91 31.32 20.56 -21.08
C ARG A 91 32.04 19.74 -20.00
N ASN A 92 32.36 18.48 -20.26
CA ASN A 92 33.05 17.61 -19.31
C ASN A 92 32.37 17.42 -17.94
N LYS A 93 31.04 17.59 -17.82
CA LYS A 93 30.39 17.49 -16.50
C LYS A 93 30.49 16.05 -15.95
N PRO A 94 30.92 15.85 -14.70
CA PRO A 94 31.07 14.52 -14.10
C PRO A 94 29.73 13.77 -13.96
N LYS A 95 28.62 14.53 -13.90
CA LYS A 95 27.26 13.99 -13.94
C LYS A 95 26.47 14.70 -15.03
N PRO A 96 26.43 14.16 -16.26
CA PRO A 96 25.66 14.76 -17.33
C PRO A 96 24.15 14.68 -17.01
N GLY A 97 23.43 15.76 -17.29
CA GLY A 97 21.99 15.79 -17.10
C GLY A 97 21.32 14.74 -17.98
N ASN A 98 20.48 13.91 -17.37
CA ASN A 98 19.74 12.87 -18.07
C ASN A 98 18.36 12.70 -17.43
N VAL A 99 17.36 12.37 -18.24
CA VAL A 99 15.97 12.22 -17.81
C VAL A 99 15.32 11.04 -18.54
N ILE A 100 14.36 10.38 -17.91
CA ILE A 100 13.59 9.30 -18.55
C ILE A 100 12.70 9.90 -19.65
N ALA A 101 12.73 9.31 -20.83
CA ALA A 101 12.09 9.80 -22.05
C ALA A 101 10.58 9.49 -22.11
N MET A 102 9.84 9.73 -21.03
CA MET A 102 8.37 9.66 -20.98
C MET A 102 7.68 10.97 -21.44
N GLY A 103 8.44 12.05 -21.61
CA GLY A 103 7.98 13.36 -22.09
C GLY A 103 9.16 14.33 -22.26
N THR A 104 8.93 15.48 -22.94
CA THR A 104 10.02 16.43 -23.27
C THR A 104 10.25 17.49 -22.21
N GLN A 105 9.29 17.72 -21.31
CA GLN A 105 9.31 18.81 -20.31
C GLN A 105 10.55 18.80 -19.40
N HIS A 106 11.00 17.61 -18.96
CA HIS A 106 12.17 17.51 -18.09
C HIS A 106 13.48 17.81 -18.83
N ALA A 107 13.57 17.46 -20.12
CA ALA A 107 14.69 17.81 -20.99
C ALA A 107 14.68 19.32 -21.31
N GLU A 108 13.52 19.90 -21.65
CA GLU A 108 13.34 21.35 -21.87
C GLU A 108 13.77 22.16 -20.64
N ARG A 109 13.37 21.73 -19.45
CA ARG A 109 13.78 22.37 -18.19
C ARG A 109 15.28 22.29 -17.96
N HIS A 110 15.90 21.13 -18.18
CA HIS A 110 17.34 20.98 -18.02
C HIS A 110 18.12 21.90 -18.97
N LEU A 111 17.71 21.96 -20.24
CA LEU A 111 18.31 22.82 -21.27
C LEU A 111 18.20 24.31 -20.89
N TRP A 112 17.06 24.74 -20.35
CA TRP A 112 16.89 26.11 -19.88
C TRP A 112 17.72 26.42 -18.63
N GLU A 113 17.67 25.57 -17.61
CA GLU A 113 18.32 25.84 -16.32
C GLU A 113 19.86 25.80 -16.42
N GLN A 114 20.39 24.80 -17.11
CA GLN A 114 21.83 24.51 -17.13
C GLN A 114 22.55 25.09 -18.36
N HIS A 115 21.82 25.33 -19.44
CA HIS A 115 22.40 25.76 -20.72
C HIS A 115 21.75 27.02 -21.30
N LYS A 116 20.67 27.54 -20.70
CA LYS A 116 19.91 28.70 -21.19
C LYS A 116 19.43 28.55 -22.63
N VAL A 117 19.18 27.30 -23.06
CA VAL A 117 18.65 26.97 -24.39
C VAL A 117 17.12 26.91 -24.32
N GLN A 118 16.45 27.57 -25.26
CA GLN A 118 14.98 27.66 -25.37
C GLN A 118 14.51 27.08 -26.72
N ASP A 119 13.23 26.71 -26.78
CA ASP A 119 12.55 26.25 -27.98
C ASP A 119 12.68 27.27 -29.14
N PRO A 120 13.29 26.89 -30.28
CA PRO A 120 13.48 27.76 -31.44
C PRO A 120 12.16 28.24 -32.08
N SER A 121 11.06 27.54 -31.85
CA SER A 121 9.76 27.86 -32.46
C SER A 121 9.01 29.01 -31.77
N GLY A 122 9.49 29.48 -30.62
CA GLY A 122 8.88 30.59 -29.86
C GLY A 122 7.49 30.30 -29.26
N LYS A 123 6.89 29.13 -29.53
CA LYS A 123 5.53 28.77 -29.08
C LYS A 123 5.44 28.39 -27.61
N ARG A 124 6.57 28.15 -26.93
CA ARG A 124 6.64 27.79 -25.51
C ARG A 124 7.45 28.83 -24.73
N SER A 125 6.80 29.46 -23.75
CA SER A 125 7.45 30.34 -22.79
C SER A 125 8.47 29.58 -21.93
N ALA A 126 9.52 30.26 -21.51
CA ALA A 126 10.59 29.68 -20.69
C ALA A 126 9.99 28.91 -19.49
N PRO A 127 10.45 27.68 -19.19
CA PRO A 127 9.96 26.94 -18.04
C PRO A 127 10.24 27.78 -16.79
N VAL A 128 9.16 28.28 -16.18
CA VAL A 128 9.22 29.00 -14.92
C VAL A 128 9.93 28.06 -13.96
N SER A 129 11.12 28.46 -13.51
CA SER A 129 11.76 27.80 -12.39
C SER A 129 10.70 27.77 -11.30
N ARG A 130 10.20 26.59 -10.95
CA ARG A 130 9.65 26.41 -9.62
C ARG A 130 10.84 26.62 -8.68
N LYS A 131 11.17 27.88 -8.39
CA LYS A 131 11.42 28.25 -7.00
C LYS A 131 10.25 27.57 -6.31
N LYS A 132 10.54 26.58 -5.46
CA LYS A 132 9.53 26.13 -4.51
C LYS A 132 8.97 27.42 -3.95
N SER A 133 7.74 27.75 -4.34
CA SER A 133 7.02 28.76 -3.62
C SER A 133 7.04 28.22 -2.21
N MET A 134 7.77 28.89 -1.32
CA MET A 134 7.56 28.71 0.11
C MET A 134 6.16 29.25 0.39
N THR A 135 5.15 28.54 -0.09
CA THR A 135 3.79 28.68 0.37
C THR A 135 3.81 28.26 1.83
N GLY A 136 3.89 29.25 2.73
CA GLY A 136 3.08 29.23 3.94
C GLY A 136 3.68 28.68 5.24
N TYR A 137 4.95 28.27 5.33
CA TYR A 137 5.49 27.79 6.61
C TYR A 137 6.62 28.68 7.12
N GLN A 138 6.41 29.26 8.30
CA GLN A 138 7.37 30.08 9.03
C GLN A 138 8.68 29.30 9.15
N THR A 139 9.78 29.85 8.66
CA THR A 139 11.12 29.35 8.99
C THR A 139 11.30 29.43 10.51
N ILE A 140 12.11 28.54 11.12
CA ILE A 140 12.43 28.59 12.57
C ILE A 140 12.74 30.01 13.04
N THR A 141 13.42 30.78 12.20
CA THR A 141 13.73 32.19 12.42
C THR A 141 12.53 33.10 12.59
N LYS A 142 11.43 32.85 11.89
CA LYS A 142 10.17 33.58 12.10
C LYS A 142 9.37 33.03 13.28
N ALA A 143 9.42 31.72 13.54
CA ALA A 143 8.69 31.12 14.67
C ALA A 143 9.29 31.52 16.02
N PHE A 144 10.63 31.68 16.08
CA PHE A 144 11.37 32.03 17.29
C PHE A 144 11.98 33.44 17.24
N ASN A 145 11.63 34.27 16.25
CA ASN A 145 12.19 35.60 16.03
C ASN A 145 13.74 35.64 16.08
N LEU A 146 14.40 34.65 15.48
CA LEU A 146 15.86 34.57 15.45
C LEU A 146 16.42 35.37 14.26
N ASP A 147 17.42 36.20 14.53
CA ASP A 147 18.24 36.91 13.57
C ASP A 147 19.40 36.01 13.07
N LEU A 148 19.36 35.65 11.80
CA LEU A 148 20.41 34.83 11.17
C LEU A 148 21.72 35.59 10.95
N THR A 149 21.71 36.92 11.06
CA THR A 149 22.93 37.73 10.94
C THR A 149 23.74 37.73 12.23
N ALA A 150 23.11 37.43 13.37
CA ALA A 150 23.78 37.25 14.65
C ALA A 150 24.33 35.81 14.78
N PRO A 151 25.65 35.61 14.97
CA PRO A 151 26.27 34.27 15.01
C PRO A 151 25.68 33.34 16.07
N ARG A 152 25.28 33.90 17.22
CA ARG A 152 24.67 33.16 18.33
C ARG A 152 23.27 32.64 17.97
N GLU A 153 22.45 33.46 17.35
CA GLU A 153 21.07 33.10 16.99
C GLU A 153 21.03 32.20 15.75
N GLN A 154 21.96 32.38 14.82
CA GLN A 154 22.23 31.42 13.75
C GLN A 154 22.62 30.04 14.31
N ALA A 155 23.44 29.98 15.36
CA ALA A 155 23.79 28.72 16.01
C ALA A 155 22.58 28.05 16.68
N ILE A 156 21.71 28.84 17.31
CA ILE A 156 20.44 28.37 17.90
C ILE A 156 19.50 27.84 16.82
N ALA A 157 19.31 28.57 15.71
CA ALA A 157 18.49 28.11 14.59
C ALA A 157 19.03 26.80 13.99
N ASN A 158 20.36 26.69 13.82
CA ASN A 158 21.01 25.48 13.33
C ASN A 158 20.84 24.30 14.30
N HIS A 159 20.84 24.55 15.61
CA HIS A 159 20.56 23.53 16.61
C HIS A 159 19.12 23.01 16.49
N PHE A 160 18.13 23.89 16.37
CA PHE A 160 16.73 23.50 16.18
C PHE A 160 16.48 22.74 14.86
N ILE A 161 17.15 23.12 13.78
CA ILE A 161 17.10 22.37 12.51
C ILE A 161 17.69 20.96 12.69
N LYS A 162 18.76 20.83 13.47
CA LYS A 162 19.38 19.52 13.75
C LYS A 162 18.55 18.66 14.72
N SER A 163 17.76 19.27 15.60
CA SER A 163 17.02 18.53 16.64
C SER A 163 15.76 17.84 16.12
N PHE A 164 15.25 18.20 14.95
CA PHE A 164 14.08 17.56 14.34
C PHE A 164 14.47 16.73 13.12
N ASP A 165 14.24 15.43 13.22
CA ASP A 165 14.38 14.51 12.09
C ASP A 165 13.00 14.13 11.56
N ARG A 166 12.73 14.54 10.31
CA ARG A 166 11.50 14.20 9.60
C ARG A 166 11.24 12.70 9.57
N ASN A 167 12.24 11.87 9.31
CA ASN A 167 12.07 10.42 9.23
C ASN A 167 11.74 9.81 10.59
N VAL A 168 12.35 10.33 11.66
CA VAL A 168 12.01 9.91 13.03
C VAL A 168 10.57 10.28 13.35
N PHE A 169 10.16 11.53 13.09
CA PHE A 169 8.77 11.95 13.28
C PHE A 169 7.78 11.07 12.50
N GLN A 170 8.03 10.86 11.20
CA GLN A 170 7.16 10.03 10.36
C GLN A 170 7.10 8.58 10.83
N ARG A 171 8.21 8.03 11.33
CA ARG A 171 8.24 6.68 11.90
C ARG A 171 7.40 6.60 13.18
N LEU A 172 7.54 7.53 14.11
CA LEU A 172 6.75 7.58 15.34
C LEU A 172 5.25 7.66 15.06
N VAL A 173 4.84 8.44 14.06
CA VAL A 173 3.43 8.50 13.65
C VAL A 173 2.96 7.15 13.09
N VAL A 174 3.77 6.48 12.26
CA VAL A 174 3.43 5.14 11.75
C VAL A 174 3.31 4.12 12.88
N GLU A 175 4.28 4.09 13.80
CA GLU A 175 4.27 3.21 14.98
C GLU A 175 3.01 3.44 15.81
N TRP A 176 2.67 4.69 16.14
CA TRP A 176 1.44 5.02 16.86
C TRP A 176 0.18 4.50 16.16
N ILE A 177 0.06 4.71 14.85
CA ILE A 177 -1.10 4.25 14.07
C ILE A 177 -1.22 2.72 14.09
N VAL A 178 -0.11 2.00 13.96
CA VAL A 178 -0.08 0.54 13.95
C VAL A 178 -0.36 -0.03 15.34
N GLU A 179 0.32 0.45 16.37
CA GLU A 179 0.18 -0.04 17.75
C GLU A 179 -1.21 0.23 18.34
N SER A 180 -1.78 1.39 18.02
CA SER A 180 -3.10 1.80 18.52
C SER A 180 -4.26 1.34 17.62
N ASN A 181 -3.97 0.60 16.54
CA ASN A 181 -4.96 0.14 15.55
C ASN A 181 -5.87 1.27 15.04
N LEU A 182 -5.27 2.40 14.67
CA LEU A 182 -5.99 3.60 14.22
C LEU A 182 -6.18 3.62 12.71
N SER A 183 -7.14 4.44 12.26
CA SER A 183 -7.32 4.71 10.84
C SER A 183 -6.07 5.33 10.23
N PHE A 184 -5.66 4.88 9.05
CA PHE A 184 -4.54 5.48 8.32
C PHE A 184 -4.80 6.94 7.92
N ARG A 185 -6.05 7.40 7.99
CA ARG A 185 -6.44 8.79 7.75
C ARG A 185 -6.29 9.68 8.98
N GLU A 186 -6.06 9.13 10.17
CA GLU A 186 -5.94 9.91 11.41
C GLU A 186 -4.87 11.02 11.32
N PRO A 187 -3.67 10.78 10.74
CA PRO A 187 -2.66 11.83 10.55
C PRO A 187 -3.07 12.95 9.58
N GLU A 188 -4.16 12.78 8.84
CA GLU A 188 -4.74 13.80 7.97
C GLU A 188 -5.74 14.71 8.69
N ASN A 189 -6.08 14.39 9.95
CA ASN A 189 -6.95 15.21 10.78
C ASN A 189 -6.37 16.63 10.93
N LYS A 190 -7.12 17.64 10.49
CA LYS A 190 -6.69 19.05 10.50
C LYS A 190 -6.30 19.52 11.90
N ARG A 191 -7.05 19.15 12.93
CA ARG A 191 -6.75 19.55 14.32
C ARG A 191 -5.47 18.93 14.82
N LEU A 192 -5.25 17.64 14.51
CA LEU A 192 -4.01 16.95 14.87
C LEU A 192 -2.80 17.59 14.19
N ARG A 193 -2.92 17.93 12.91
CA ARG A 193 -1.85 18.64 12.19
C ARG A 193 -1.54 20.00 12.81
N THR A 194 -2.55 20.77 13.20
CA THR A 194 -2.37 22.02 13.94
C THR A 194 -1.65 21.80 15.27
N ILE A 195 -1.97 20.73 16.02
CA ILE A 195 -1.27 20.39 17.26
C ILE A 195 0.22 20.09 16.98
N PHE A 196 0.52 19.27 15.96
CA PHE A 196 1.91 18.97 15.60
C PHE A 196 2.69 20.23 15.17
N GLU A 197 2.06 21.13 14.43
CA GLU A 197 2.65 22.41 14.01
C GLU A 197 2.87 23.36 15.19
N TYR A 198 1.94 23.38 16.15
CA TYR A 198 2.09 24.15 17.38
C TYR A 198 3.26 23.64 18.23
N LEU A 199 3.39 22.32 18.38
CA LEU A 199 4.47 21.70 19.13
C LEU A 199 5.83 21.86 18.45
N ASN A 200 5.86 21.77 17.11
CA ASN A 200 7.07 22.00 16.35
C ASN A 200 6.75 22.53 14.93
N PRO A 201 7.02 23.81 14.64
CA PRO A 201 6.80 24.41 13.31
C PRO A 201 7.54 23.70 12.17
N LEU A 202 8.62 22.97 12.48
CA LEU A 202 9.36 22.20 11.47
C LEU A 202 8.55 21.09 10.84
N VAL A 203 7.50 20.58 11.48
CA VAL A 203 6.66 19.52 10.93
C VAL A 203 6.10 19.96 9.57
N ALA A 204 5.59 21.19 9.49
CA ALA A 204 5.07 21.69 8.23
C ALA A 204 6.15 22.25 7.31
N SER A 205 7.16 22.95 7.83
CA SER A 205 8.21 23.53 6.98
C SER A 205 9.07 22.47 6.28
N THR A 206 9.19 21.27 6.85
CA THR A 206 9.94 20.14 6.28
C THR A 206 9.05 19.14 5.54
N ASP A 207 7.73 19.42 5.43
CA ASP A 207 6.75 18.50 4.84
C ASP A 207 6.79 17.12 5.51
N ALA A 208 6.81 17.12 6.85
CA ALA A 208 6.88 15.92 7.68
C ALA A 208 5.51 15.30 7.96
N HIS A 209 4.41 16.00 7.69
CA HIS A 209 3.07 15.40 7.73
C HIS A 209 2.99 14.17 6.82
N VAL A 210 2.20 13.19 7.25
CA VAL A 210 1.99 11.94 6.52
C VAL A 210 0.54 11.81 6.12
N GLY A 211 0.31 11.31 4.91
CA GLY A 211 -1.01 10.89 4.44
C GLY A 211 -1.19 9.38 4.57
N HIS A 212 -2.41 8.91 4.42
CA HIS A 212 -2.79 7.50 4.54
C HIS A 212 -1.97 6.58 3.62
N ASP A 213 -1.71 7.00 2.38
CA ASP A 213 -0.86 6.25 1.45
C ASP A 213 0.59 6.15 1.93
N THR A 214 1.11 7.21 2.55
CA THR A 214 2.47 7.22 3.12
C THR A 214 2.54 6.32 4.33
N ILE A 215 1.52 6.34 5.21
CA ILE A 215 1.41 5.43 6.34
C ILE A 215 1.43 3.98 5.84
N ARG A 216 0.56 3.63 4.87
CA ARG A 216 0.51 2.27 4.31
C ARG A 216 1.86 1.84 3.75
N LYS A 217 2.49 2.66 2.90
CA LYS A 217 3.79 2.34 2.28
C LYS A 217 4.89 2.15 3.33
N ARG A 218 4.93 3.02 4.35
CA ARG A 218 5.93 2.94 5.42
C ARG A 218 5.71 1.73 6.33
N ALA A 219 4.46 1.42 6.69
CA ALA A 219 4.13 0.24 7.49
C ALA A 219 4.55 -1.06 6.78
N VAL A 220 4.28 -1.18 5.48
CA VAL A 220 4.74 -2.33 4.67
C VAL A 220 6.26 -2.36 4.59
N ALA A 221 6.92 -1.23 4.36
CA ALA A 221 8.38 -1.19 4.31
C ALA A 221 9.05 -1.58 5.63
N GLU A 222 8.50 -1.16 6.78
CA GLU A 222 8.99 -1.57 8.10
C GLU A 222 8.71 -3.05 8.36
N PHE A 223 7.57 -3.59 7.91
CA PHE A 223 7.30 -5.03 7.96
C PHE A 223 8.36 -5.82 7.18
N GLU A 224 8.58 -5.49 5.90
CA GLU A 224 9.56 -6.19 5.06
C GLU A 224 10.99 -6.09 5.61
N LYS A 225 11.35 -4.92 6.13
CA LYS A 225 12.65 -4.70 6.78
C LYS A 225 12.87 -5.61 7.99
N HIS A 226 11.83 -5.88 8.78
CA HIS A 226 11.94 -6.70 9.99
C HIS A 226 11.61 -8.17 9.76
N LYS A 227 11.01 -8.54 8.63
CA LYS A 227 10.65 -9.93 8.30
C LYS A 227 11.85 -10.88 8.41
N GLY A 228 13.03 -10.48 7.91
CA GLY A 228 14.25 -11.28 8.02
C GLY A 228 14.65 -11.62 9.45
N LYS A 229 14.44 -10.69 10.40
CA LYS A 229 14.69 -10.94 11.82
C LYS A 229 13.68 -11.93 12.41
N VAL A 230 12.43 -11.89 11.97
CA VAL A 230 11.41 -12.87 12.37
C VAL A 230 11.78 -14.26 11.86
N ILE A 231 12.22 -14.36 10.60
CA ILE A 231 12.71 -15.62 10.01
C ILE A 231 13.84 -16.21 10.85
N GLU A 232 14.84 -15.40 11.21
CA GLU A 232 15.96 -15.82 12.06
C GLU A 232 15.48 -16.34 13.43
N VAL A 233 14.58 -15.60 14.08
CA VAL A 233 14.01 -16.00 15.38
C VAL A 233 13.26 -17.33 15.31
N LEU A 234 12.49 -17.55 14.25
CA LEU A 234 11.73 -18.80 14.07
C LEU A 234 12.63 -19.98 13.74
N ARG A 235 13.66 -19.76 12.92
CA ARG A 235 14.69 -20.77 12.60
C ARG A 235 15.45 -21.23 13.84
N ASN A 236 15.81 -20.28 14.70
CA ASN A 236 16.58 -20.52 15.93
C ASN A 236 15.70 -20.86 17.15
N ALA A 237 14.37 -20.90 16.99
CA ALA A 237 13.45 -21.22 18.07
C ALA A 237 13.80 -22.57 18.71
N ARG A 238 13.71 -22.64 20.04
CA ARG A 238 13.96 -23.91 20.76
C ARG A 238 12.76 -24.84 20.60
N GLY A 239 13.00 -26.05 20.11
CA GLY A 239 11.94 -27.02 19.84
C GLY A 239 11.18 -26.73 18.54
N LEU A 240 9.90 -27.11 18.51
CA LEU A 240 9.00 -26.97 17.36
C LEU A 240 8.25 -25.63 17.37
N VAL A 241 7.82 -25.20 16.20
CA VAL A 241 6.94 -24.05 15.95
C VAL A 241 5.53 -24.57 15.72
N HIS A 242 4.65 -24.33 16.67
CA HIS A 242 3.25 -24.71 16.59
C HIS A 242 2.45 -23.61 15.89
N VAL A 243 1.36 -23.96 15.21
CA VAL A 243 0.59 -23.03 14.38
C VAL A 243 -0.88 -23.07 14.78
N SER A 244 -1.56 -21.93 14.73
CA SER A 244 -3.02 -21.90 14.71
C SER A 244 -3.44 -21.01 13.55
N PHE A 245 -4.46 -21.42 12.81
CA PHE A 245 -5.13 -20.53 11.88
C PHE A 245 -6.63 -20.56 12.09
N ASP A 246 -7.25 -19.41 11.94
CA ASP A 246 -8.69 -19.24 12.09
C ASP A 246 -9.25 -18.39 10.95
N GLY A 247 -10.37 -18.84 10.40
CA GLY A 247 -10.98 -18.27 9.21
C GLY A 247 -12.24 -17.47 9.55
N TRP A 248 -12.34 -16.23 9.07
CA TRP A 248 -13.56 -15.45 9.16
C TRP A 248 -13.90 -14.76 7.86
N ARG A 249 -15.18 -14.42 7.70
CA ARG A 249 -15.63 -13.55 6.62
C ARG A 249 -15.74 -12.12 7.13
N SER A 250 -14.95 -11.21 6.56
CA SER A 250 -15.03 -9.80 6.88
C SER A 250 -16.38 -9.20 6.47
N ARG A 251 -16.72 -8.02 7.01
CA ARG A 251 -17.93 -7.28 6.63
C ARG A 251 -17.96 -6.94 5.13
N ASN A 252 -16.79 -6.76 4.54
CA ASN A 252 -16.61 -6.50 3.11
C ASN A 252 -16.58 -7.80 2.28
N LYS A 253 -17.00 -8.93 2.88
CA LYS A 253 -17.16 -10.24 2.26
C LYS A 253 -15.87 -10.96 1.88
N HIS A 254 -14.69 -10.40 2.17
CA HIS A 254 -13.41 -11.07 2.04
C HIS A 254 -13.29 -12.22 3.05
N ALA A 255 -12.71 -13.31 2.59
CA ALA A 255 -12.41 -14.49 3.37
C ALA A 255 -10.99 -14.42 3.89
N LEU A 256 -10.81 -14.18 5.18
CA LEU A 256 -9.51 -13.96 5.78
C LEU A 256 -9.16 -15.11 6.72
N TYR A 257 -7.89 -15.52 6.74
CA TYR A 257 -7.38 -16.46 7.72
C TYR A 257 -6.29 -15.80 8.55
N GLY A 258 -6.49 -15.68 9.85
CA GLY A 258 -5.44 -15.21 10.76
C GLY A 258 -4.51 -16.37 11.07
N VAL A 259 -3.23 -16.26 10.73
CA VAL A 259 -2.22 -17.30 10.97
C VAL A 259 -1.29 -16.84 12.07
N ALA A 260 -1.25 -17.60 13.16
CA ALA A 260 -0.36 -17.34 14.28
C ALA A 260 0.55 -18.54 14.52
N CYS A 261 1.77 -18.28 14.97
CA CYS A 261 2.69 -19.30 15.44
C CYS A 261 3.04 -19.11 16.93
N PHE A 262 3.39 -20.22 17.55
CA PHE A 262 3.77 -20.33 18.95
C PHE A 262 5.05 -21.13 19.04
N PHE A 263 6.03 -20.60 19.76
CA PHE A 263 7.36 -21.21 19.86
C PHE A 263 8.02 -20.82 21.18
N ARG A 264 9.11 -21.50 21.53
CA ARG A 264 9.93 -21.13 22.70
C ARG A 264 11.07 -20.23 22.25
N GLY A 265 11.15 -19.05 22.85
CA GLY A 265 12.26 -18.12 22.66
C GLY A 265 13.58 -18.66 23.23
N GLU A 266 14.66 -17.94 22.96
CA GLU A 266 16.00 -18.26 23.48
C GLU A 266 16.06 -18.20 25.02
N ASP A 267 15.25 -17.33 25.62
CA ASP A 267 15.00 -17.22 27.06
C ASP A 267 14.16 -18.39 27.64
N GLY A 268 13.73 -19.31 26.78
CA GLY A 268 12.88 -20.44 27.14
C GLY A 268 11.39 -20.12 27.30
N GLN A 269 11.01 -18.84 27.13
CA GLN A 269 9.64 -18.37 27.31
C GLN A 269 8.77 -18.68 26.08
N ALA A 270 7.49 -18.96 26.31
CA ALA A 270 6.53 -19.12 25.23
C ALA A 270 6.27 -17.76 24.56
N ARG A 271 6.36 -17.74 23.23
CA ARG A 271 6.14 -16.55 22.41
C ARG A 271 5.06 -16.83 21.38
N LYS A 272 4.31 -15.80 21.03
CA LYS A 272 3.28 -15.80 19.99
C LYS A 272 3.62 -14.75 18.96
N LEU A 273 3.53 -15.10 17.67
CA LEU A 273 3.63 -14.15 16.57
C LEU A 273 2.48 -14.37 15.59
N ILE A 274 2.00 -13.28 14.99
CA ILE A 274 1.09 -13.36 13.84
C ILE A 274 1.96 -13.40 12.58
N LEU A 275 1.84 -14.49 11.81
CA LEU A 275 2.57 -14.65 10.56
C LEU A 275 1.87 -13.92 9.41
N GLY A 276 0.54 -13.88 9.41
CA GLY A 276 -0.19 -13.17 8.36
C GLY A 276 -1.69 -13.25 8.51
N VAL A 277 -2.36 -12.51 7.63
CA VAL A 277 -3.82 -12.55 7.45
C VAL A 277 -4.13 -12.71 5.94
N PRO A 278 -3.78 -13.86 5.32
CA PRO A 278 -4.07 -14.14 3.91
C PRO A 278 -5.56 -14.03 3.61
N GLU A 279 -5.86 -13.56 2.41
CA GLU A 279 -7.19 -13.60 1.85
C GLU A 279 -7.34 -14.82 0.92
N LEU A 280 -8.29 -15.69 1.24
CA LEU A 280 -8.66 -16.79 0.36
C LEU A 280 -9.59 -16.28 -0.74
N THR A 281 -9.03 -15.96 -1.90
CA THR A 281 -9.78 -15.42 -3.06
C THR A 281 -10.46 -16.50 -3.90
N VAL A 282 -10.07 -17.77 -3.71
CA VAL A 282 -10.61 -18.94 -4.39
C VAL A 282 -11.74 -19.60 -3.59
N ARG A 283 -12.34 -20.66 -4.15
CA ARG A 283 -13.36 -21.43 -3.43
C ARG A 283 -12.83 -21.90 -2.07
N HIS A 284 -13.67 -21.81 -1.04
CA HIS A 284 -13.39 -22.23 0.33
C HIS A 284 -13.35 -23.76 0.48
N PHE A 285 -12.40 -24.38 -0.21
CA PHE A 285 -12.10 -25.79 -0.10
C PHE A 285 -10.89 -25.99 0.80
N GLY A 286 -10.92 -27.04 1.62
CA GLY A 286 -9.86 -27.27 2.61
C GLY A 286 -8.45 -27.33 2.02
N ALA A 287 -8.28 -27.90 0.82
CA ALA A 287 -6.97 -27.93 0.17
C ALA A 287 -6.44 -26.53 -0.18
N ASN A 288 -7.32 -25.62 -0.62
CA ASN A 288 -6.92 -24.23 -0.90
C ASN A 288 -6.49 -23.51 0.38
N ILE A 289 -7.20 -23.74 1.49
CA ILE A 289 -6.77 -23.24 2.81
C ILE A 289 -5.37 -23.80 3.13
N GLY A 290 -5.18 -25.11 2.96
CA GLY A 290 -3.88 -25.76 3.16
C GLY A 290 -2.75 -25.12 2.36
N HIS A 291 -2.97 -24.83 1.07
CA HIS A 291 -1.99 -24.16 0.21
C HIS A 291 -1.65 -22.74 0.69
N GLU A 292 -2.63 -21.91 1.03
CA GLU A 292 -2.37 -20.56 1.58
C GLU A 292 -1.55 -20.61 2.88
N ILE A 293 -1.83 -21.59 3.75
CA ILE A 293 -1.05 -21.79 4.98
C ILE A 293 0.38 -22.24 4.67
N ILE A 294 0.56 -23.16 3.72
CA ILE A 294 1.90 -23.60 3.26
C ILE A 294 2.69 -22.40 2.74
N GLU A 295 2.12 -21.59 1.85
CA GLU A 295 2.80 -20.41 1.29
C GLU A 295 3.27 -19.45 2.37
N ILE A 296 2.48 -19.24 3.41
CA ILE A 296 2.88 -18.40 4.55
C ILE A 296 4.06 -19.00 5.28
N LEU A 297 3.97 -20.28 5.66
CA LEU A 297 5.03 -20.95 6.41
C LEU A 297 6.35 -20.96 5.63
N GLU A 298 6.29 -21.20 4.32
CA GLU A 298 7.44 -21.13 3.42
C GLU A 298 7.98 -19.72 3.26
N SER A 299 7.10 -18.70 3.22
CA SER A 299 7.53 -17.28 3.15
C SER A 299 8.29 -16.81 4.40
N TYR A 300 8.18 -17.55 5.51
CA TYR A 300 8.94 -17.34 6.74
C TYR A 300 10.11 -18.31 6.88
N GLU A 301 10.38 -19.14 5.86
CA GLU A 301 11.50 -20.10 5.79
C GLU A 301 11.61 -20.96 7.06
N ILE A 302 10.47 -21.36 7.62
CA ILE A 302 10.45 -22.23 8.81
C ILE A 302 10.91 -23.62 8.35
N PRO A 303 11.97 -24.19 8.93
CA PRO A 303 12.45 -25.52 8.53
C PRO A 303 11.38 -26.59 8.72
N ASP A 304 11.30 -27.55 7.80
CA ASP A 304 10.28 -28.59 7.80
C ASP A 304 10.30 -29.39 9.12
N GLU A 305 11.49 -29.68 9.66
CA GLU A 305 11.67 -30.38 10.94
C GLU A 305 11.25 -29.54 12.18
N LYS A 306 11.10 -28.22 12.02
CA LYS A 306 10.61 -27.32 13.06
C LYS A 306 9.09 -27.22 13.07
N ILE A 307 8.39 -27.63 12.01
CA ILE A 307 6.93 -27.55 11.96
C ILE A 307 6.34 -28.47 13.03
N GLY A 308 5.56 -27.87 13.94
CA GLY A 308 4.97 -28.54 15.09
C GLY A 308 3.51 -28.94 14.88
N TYR A 309 2.71 -28.70 15.91
CA TYR A 309 1.29 -29.04 15.96
C TYR A 309 0.42 -27.87 15.52
N PHE A 310 -0.77 -28.18 15.01
CA PHE A 310 -1.75 -27.23 14.53
C PHE A 310 -2.97 -27.23 15.44
N ILE A 311 -3.34 -26.09 16.02
CA ILE A 311 -4.56 -25.94 16.85
C ILE A 311 -5.63 -25.23 16.03
N LEU A 312 -6.68 -25.96 15.66
CA LEU A 312 -7.73 -25.50 14.75
C LEU A 312 -9.12 -25.75 15.34
N ASP A 313 -10.11 -24.96 14.92
CA ASP A 313 -11.50 -25.21 15.28
C ASP A 313 -12.02 -26.54 14.67
N ASN A 314 -13.29 -26.87 14.96
CA ASN A 314 -13.85 -28.15 14.54
C ASN A 314 -14.41 -28.16 13.10
N ALA A 315 -14.06 -27.17 12.27
CA ALA A 315 -14.56 -27.12 10.89
C ALA A 315 -14.08 -28.33 10.06
N PRO A 316 -14.95 -28.95 9.23
CA PRO A 316 -14.56 -30.07 8.37
C PRO A 316 -13.48 -29.70 7.35
N ASN A 317 -13.48 -28.46 6.87
CA ASN A 317 -12.49 -27.96 5.93
C ASN A 317 -11.06 -28.04 6.49
N ASN A 318 -10.90 -27.96 7.80
CA ASN A 318 -9.60 -28.05 8.46
C ASN A 318 -9.06 -29.49 8.45
N ASP A 319 -9.90 -30.53 8.32
CA ASP A 319 -9.42 -31.91 8.14
C ASP A 319 -8.72 -32.04 6.79
N THR A 320 -9.33 -31.49 5.74
CA THR A 320 -8.74 -31.48 4.40
C THR A 320 -7.52 -30.56 4.31
N ALA A 321 -7.56 -29.38 4.94
CA ALA A 321 -6.40 -28.48 4.99
C ALA A 321 -5.19 -29.15 5.65
N MET A 322 -5.41 -29.84 6.78
CA MET A 322 -4.34 -30.55 7.48
C MET A 322 -3.78 -31.74 6.68
N LYS A 323 -4.58 -32.39 5.83
CA LYS A 323 -4.05 -33.41 4.90
C LYS A 323 -3.08 -32.78 3.90
N THR A 324 -3.46 -31.68 3.25
CA THR A 324 -2.60 -30.96 2.31
C THR A 324 -1.31 -30.46 2.96
N ILE A 325 -1.39 -29.91 4.18
CA ILE A 325 -0.20 -29.47 4.93
C ILE A 325 0.68 -30.67 5.31
N GLY A 326 0.08 -31.76 5.80
CA GLY A 326 0.81 -32.97 6.17
C GLY A 326 1.51 -33.64 4.98
N GLU A 327 0.91 -33.63 3.80
CA GLU A 327 1.51 -34.10 2.55
C GLU A 327 2.76 -33.28 2.18
N ARG A 328 2.73 -31.95 2.36
CA ARG A 328 3.87 -31.07 2.07
C ARG A 328 5.03 -31.25 3.06
N PHE A 329 4.74 -31.38 4.34
CA PHE A 329 5.76 -31.41 5.41
C PHE A 329 6.05 -32.82 5.95
N GLY A 330 5.49 -33.87 5.34
CA GLY A 330 5.80 -35.26 5.66
C GLY A 330 5.32 -35.73 7.04
N PHE A 331 4.13 -35.32 7.48
CA PHE A 331 3.57 -35.76 8.77
C PHE A 331 2.12 -36.26 8.70
N CYS A 332 1.73 -37.08 9.69
CA CYS A 332 0.35 -37.53 9.84
C CYS A 332 -0.56 -36.38 10.31
N SER A 333 -1.51 -36.00 9.46
CA SER A 333 -2.42 -34.88 9.70
C SER A 333 -3.27 -35.05 10.97
N MET A 334 -3.68 -36.28 11.29
CA MET A 334 -4.48 -36.58 12.49
C MET A 334 -3.66 -36.46 13.78
N GLU A 335 -2.39 -36.83 13.76
CA GLU A 335 -1.51 -36.78 14.93
C GLU A 335 -1.08 -35.35 15.28
N ARG A 336 -0.91 -34.50 14.25
CA ARG A 336 -0.46 -33.11 14.43
C ARG A 336 -1.58 -32.08 14.53
N ARG A 337 -2.86 -32.48 14.42
CA ARG A 337 -4.01 -31.59 14.58
C ARG A 337 -4.62 -31.68 15.98
N GLY A 338 -4.42 -30.64 16.78
CA GLY A 338 -5.20 -30.40 18.00
C GLY A 338 -6.50 -29.64 17.71
N ARG A 339 -7.53 -29.88 18.53
CA ARG A 339 -8.81 -29.16 18.48
C ARG A 339 -8.73 -27.93 19.38
N CYS A 340 -9.26 -26.80 18.93
CA CYS A 340 -9.34 -25.58 19.72
C CYS A 340 -10.21 -25.81 20.96
N PHE A 341 -9.58 -25.77 22.14
CA PHE A 341 -10.27 -26.01 23.42
C PHE A 341 -11.42 -25.03 23.66
N GLY A 342 -11.20 -23.74 23.38
CA GLY A 342 -12.24 -22.72 23.49
C GLY A 342 -13.44 -22.99 22.58
N HIS A 343 -13.19 -23.47 21.35
CA HIS A 343 -14.26 -23.86 20.44
C HIS A 343 -15.03 -25.09 20.96
N VAL A 344 -14.33 -26.08 21.51
CA VAL A 344 -14.97 -27.26 22.13
C VAL A 344 -15.87 -26.85 23.31
N ILE A 345 -15.39 -25.98 24.21
CA ILE A 345 -16.22 -25.45 25.31
C ILE A 345 -17.45 -24.73 24.74
N ASN A 346 -17.27 -23.88 23.74
CA ASN A 346 -18.38 -23.18 23.11
C ASN A 346 -19.41 -24.15 22.52
N LEU A 347 -18.99 -25.23 21.87
CA LEU A 347 -19.89 -26.28 21.39
C LEU A 347 -20.64 -26.99 22.53
N VAL A 348 -19.96 -27.30 23.64
CA VAL A 348 -20.58 -27.90 24.83
C VAL A 348 -21.63 -26.96 25.43
N VAL A 349 -21.27 -25.71 25.67
CA VAL A 349 -22.18 -24.69 26.22
C VAL A 349 -23.38 -24.49 25.30
N LYS A 350 -23.15 -24.36 23.99
CA LYS A 350 -24.21 -24.28 22.98
C LYS A 350 -25.14 -25.48 23.09
N ALA A 351 -24.61 -26.71 23.11
CA ALA A 351 -25.42 -27.93 23.22
C ALA A 351 -26.26 -27.96 24.51
N ILE A 352 -25.72 -27.52 25.65
CA ILE A 352 -26.44 -27.43 26.92
C ILE A 352 -27.58 -26.40 26.84
N LEU A 353 -27.30 -25.19 26.31
CA LEU A 353 -28.26 -24.08 26.30
C LEU A 353 -29.37 -24.27 25.26
N PHE A 354 -29.04 -24.78 24.09
CA PHE A 354 -29.91 -24.72 22.91
C PHE A 354 -30.31 -26.09 22.35
N GLY A 355 -29.76 -27.18 22.90
CA GLY A 355 -30.03 -28.55 22.45
C GLY A 355 -29.37 -28.89 21.11
N LYS A 356 -30.04 -29.73 20.30
CA LYS A 356 -29.56 -30.11 18.95
C LYS A 356 -29.84 -29.00 17.92
N ASP A 357 -29.14 -29.06 16.78
CA ASP A 357 -29.36 -28.24 15.58
C ASP A 357 -29.24 -26.71 15.79
N ILE A 358 -28.19 -26.31 16.48
CA ILE A 358 -27.94 -24.90 16.83
C ILE A 358 -27.51 -24.09 15.63
N ASP A 359 -26.63 -24.65 14.79
CA ASP A 359 -26.16 -23.96 13.58
C ASP A 359 -27.32 -23.66 12.62
N ALA A 360 -28.31 -24.55 12.54
CA ALA A 360 -29.54 -24.33 11.79
C ALA A 360 -30.41 -23.23 12.40
N PHE A 361 -30.44 -23.12 13.74
CA PHE A 361 -31.13 -22.04 14.45
C PHE A 361 -30.43 -20.68 14.27
N GLU A 362 -29.11 -20.62 14.44
CA GLU A 362 -28.31 -19.40 14.25
C GLU A 362 -28.36 -18.93 12.78
N GLY A 363 -28.32 -19.85 11.81
CA GLY A 363 -28.51 -19.54 10.40
C GLY A 363 -29.87 -18.95 10.06
N ARG A 364 -30.90 -19.26 10.87
CA ARG A 364 -32.24 -18.64 10.80
C ARG A 364 -32.34 -17.31 11.52
N LEU A 365 -31.33 -16.87 12.28
CA LEU A 365 -31.30 -15.54 12.90
C LEU A 365 -30.41 -14.57 12.12
N GLY A 366 -29.34 -15.07 11.50
CA GLY A 366 -28.29 -14.27 10.86
C GLY A 366 -28.60 -13.66 9.48
N ARG A 367 -29.85 -13.74 8.99
CA ARG A 367 -30.28 -12.98 7.79
C ARG A 367 -31.07 -11.78 8.28
N GLY A 368 -30.48 -10.58 8.17
CA GLY A 368 -31.08 -9.30 8.57
C GLY A 368 -32.41 -8.90 7.89
N ASP A 369 -33.08 -9.85 7.24
CA ASP A 369 -34.41 -9.73 6.63
C ASP A 369 -35.53 -10.26 7.53
N ILE A 370 -35.23 -10.63 8.78
CA ILE A 370 -36.20 -11.24 9.69
C ILE A 370 -36.77 -10.17 10.61
N SER A 371 -38.09 -10.00 10.56
CA SER A 371 -38.81 -9.10 11.47
C SER A 371 -38.50 -9.44 12.93
N ALA A 372 -38.39 -8.43 13.78
CA ALA A 372 -38.21 -8.58 15.23
C ALA A 372 -39.27 -9.50 15.87
N THR A 373 -40.48 -9.56 15.30
CA THR A 373 -41.55 -10.48 15.73
C THR A 373 -41.19 -11.94 15.46
N THR A 374 -40.72 -12.23 14.24
CA THR A 374 -40.29 -13.57 13.83
C THR A 374 -39.07 -14.02 14.62
N GLU A 375 -38.12 -13.12 14.88
CA GLU A 375 -36.97 -13.41 15.73
C GLU A 375 -37.40 -13.75 17.16
N HIS A 376 -38.31 -12.95 17.74
CA HIS A 376 -38.87 -13.21 19.07
C HIS A 376 -39.56 -14.58 19.16
N GLU A 377 -40.32 -14.98 18.15
CA GLU A 377 -40.95 -16.30 18.09
C GLU A 377 -39.96 -17.46 17.95
N LEU A 378 -38.89 -17.26 17.17
CA LEU A 378 -37.81 -18.23 17.04
C LEU A 378 -37.12 -18.47 18.38
N TRP A 379 -36.77 -17.40 19.08
CA TRP A 379 -36.20 -17.49 20.42
C TRP A 379 -37.15 -18.17 21.40
N ARG A 380 -38.45 -17.87 21.36
CA ARG A 380 -39.44 -18.52 22.25
C ARG A 380 -39.43 -20.06 22.13
N LYS A 381 -39.10 -20.61 20.96
CA LYS A 381 -39.00 -22.07 20.73
C LYS A 381 -37.78 -22.72 21.39
N LYS A 382 -36.81 -21.95 21.89
CA LYS A 382 -35.63 -22.43 22.64
C LYS A 382 -35.87 -22.54 24.15
N GLY A 383 -37.12 -22.74 24.57
CA GLY A 383 -37.47 -23.05 25.96
C GLY A 383 -37.12 -21.91 26.94
N PRO A 384 -36.66 -22.23 28.17
CA PRO A 384 -36.34 -21.23 29.18
C PRO A 384 -35.27 -20.21 28.74
N VAL A 385 -34.22 -20.67 28.07
CA VAL A 385 -33.12 -19.80 27.57
C VAL A 385 -33.66 -18.80 26.55
N GLY A 386 -34.53 -19.27 25.65
CA GLY A 386 -35.20 -18.43 24.67
C GLY A 386 -36.11 -17.35 25.27
N LYS A 387 -36.85 -17.71 26.33
CA LYS A 387 -37.68 -16.75 27.08
C LYS A 387 -36.82 -15.71 27.79
N LEU A 388 -35.73 -16.14 28.42
CA LEU A 388 -34.78 -15.24 29.09
C LEU A 388 -34.14 -14.28 28.09
N HIS A 389 -33.70 -14.77 26.93
CA HIS A 389 -33.20 -13.92 25.83
C HIS A 389 -34.21 -12.83 25.46
N ASN A 390 -35.46 -13.22 25.18
CA ASN A 390 -36.50 -12.26 24.81
C ASN A 390 -36.79 -11.22 25.89
N LEU A 391 -36.75 -11.63 27.17
CA LEU A 391 -36.89 -10.71 28.30
C LEU A 391 -35.74 -9.70 28.32
N VAL A 392 -34.50 -10.15 28.23
CA VAL A 392 -33.31 -9.28 28.21
C VAL A 392 -33.35 -8.33 27.02
N VAL A 393 -33.71 -8.82 25.83
CA VAL A 393 -33.88 -7.98 24.64
C VAL A 393 -34.97 -6.93 24.84
N ALA A 394 -36.10 -7.28 25.46
CA ALA A 394 -37.17 -6.32 25.75
C ALA A 394 -36.71 -5.24 26.76
N ILE A 395 -35.97 -5.63 27.80
CA ILE A 395 -35.43 -4.70 28.80
C ILE A 395 -34.45 -3.71 28.15
N HIS A 396 -33.49 -4.21 27.36
CA HIS A 396 -32.48 -3.35 26.73
C HIS A 396 -33.01 -2.47 25.59
N ARG A 397 -34.23 -2.69 25.10
CA ARG A 397 -34.89 -1.78 24.16
C ARG A 397 -35.46 -0.53 24.83
N SER A 398 -35.46 -0.46 26.16
CA SER A 398 -35.99 0.67 26.93
C SER A 398 -35.06 1.06 28.07
N ASP A 399 -34.61 2.31 28.07
CA ASP A 399 -33.81 2.86 29.16
C ASP A 399 -34.56 2.81 30.49
N VAL A 400 -35.90 2.96 30.45
CA VAL A 400 -36.78 2.87 31.63
C VAL A 400 -36.75 1.45 32.20
N LEU A 401 -36.94 0.42 31.38
CA LEU A 401 -36.91 -0.97 31.84
C LEU A 401 -35.52 -1.38 32.33
N THR A 402 -34.47 -0.91 31.64
CA THR A 402 -33.08 -1.14 32.05
C THR A 402 -32.81 -0.52 33.42
N THR A 403 -33.28 0.70 33.66
CA THR A 403 -33.13 1.39 34.95
C THR A 403 -33.92 0.70 36.05
N LEU A 404 -35.15 0.24 35.76
CA LEU A 404 -35.98 -0.50 36.69
C LEU A 404 -35.35 -1.82 37.13
N LEU A 405 -34.78 -2.59 36.18
CA LEU A 405 -34.08 -3.83 36.52
C LEU A 405 -32.90 -3.55 37.48
N ARG A 406 -32.10 -2.51 37.18
CA ARG A 406 -30.97 -2.11 38.02
C ARG A 406 -31.42 -1.69 39.42
N SER A 407 -32.53 -0.98 39.55
CA SER A 407 -33.03 -0.58 40.88
C SER A 407 -33.51 -1.78 41.68
N ILE A 408 -34.18 -2.76 41.06
CA ILE A 408 -34.58 -4.00 41.72
C ILE A 408 -33.34 -4.79 42.19
N GLN A 409 -32.33 -4.93 41.33
CA GLN A 409 -31.08 -5.62 41.66
C GLN A 409 -30.33 -4.95 42.82
N GLN A 410 -30.30 -3.62 42.86
CA GLN A 410 -29.70 -2.87 43.97
C GLN A 410 -30.44 -3.14 45.28
N LEU A 411 -31.78 -3.07 45.26
CA LEU A 411 -32.61 -3.33 46.45
C LEU A 411 -32.44 -4.78 46.97
N GLU A 412 -32.32 -5.76 46.08
CA GLU A 412 -32.06 -7.15 46.47
C GLU A 412 -30.66 -7.33 47.06
N PHE A 413 -29.65 -6.65 46.50
CA PHE A 413 -28.28 -6.68 47.02
C PHE A 413 -28.21 -6.05 48.41
N ASP A 414 -28.81 -4.87 48.58
CA ASP A 414 -28.86 -4.14 49.86
C ASP A 414 -29.65 -4.90 50.94
N ALA A 415 -30.58 -5.79 50.54
CA ALA A 415 -31.35 -6.64 51.44
C ALA A 415 -30.66 -7.99 51.74
N SER A 416 -29.57 -8.32 51.04
CA SER A 416 -28.80 -9.56 51.19
C SER A 416 -27.53 -9.37 52.04
N GLU A 417 -27.16 -8.13 52.36
CA GLU A 417 -26.24 -7.76 53.46
C GLU A 417 -27.01 -7.65 54.78
#